data_AF-D4D7N8-F1
#
_entry.id   AF-D4D7N8-F1
#
_cell.length_a   1.000
_cell.length_b   1.000
_cell.length_c   1.000
_cell.angle_alpha   90.00
_cell.angle_beta   90.00
_cell.angle_gamma   90.00
#
_symmetry.space_group_name_H-M   'P 1'
#
loop_
_entity.id
_entity.type
_entity.pdbx_description
1 polymer ?
#
loop_
_entity_poly.entity_id
_entity_poly.type
_entity_poly.pdbx_seq_one_letter_code
_entity_poly.pdbx_strand_id
1 'polypeptide(L)'
;MADEELRAMIRDLHQTLDQKHVDRTAALLSRAKRALLQLNALIPTSSTPHPLISLAREILELGAITSIRQKDAPSFTRYYQQLQPFYDTERHLQAAFAEDAEINLKTSQRSKITGLYLLLLLSMGNNTEFHTVLEGLVVEASLKGHPVETDPYIKYPVELERSLMEGSYDKVWRETKSERVPSEDFGLFSSILVGTIRSEIADCSEKAYPSLPVSNAKNLLFLDSEGAVVEFAKERGWTLKDGRVYFPSQQDQEEQNTPQKTGKEITLTTGSVIENTIGYARDLETIV
;
A
#
# COMPACT_ATOMS: atom_id res chain seq x y z
N MET A 1 27.45 27.17 10.57
CA MET A 1 26.45 27.50 11.62
C MET A 1 25.10 26.88 11.31
N ALA A 2 24.44 27.16 10.18
CA ALA A 2 23.16 26.54 9.82
C ALA A 2 23.21 25.00 9.75
N ASP A 3 24.30 24.42 9.19
CA ASP A 3 24.45 22.96 9.09
C ASP A 3 24.63 22.26 10.45
N GLU A 4 25.28 22.92 11.41
CA GLU A 4 25.46 22.39 12.77
C GLU A 4 24.17 22.46 13.58
N GLU A 5 23.40 23.54 13.41
CA GLU A 5 22.06 23.67 13.97
C GLU A 5 21.12 22.61 13.41
N LEU A 6 21.22 22.30 12.11
CA LEU A 6 20.43 21.29 11.45
C LEU A 6 20.78 19.87 11.95
N ARG A 7 22.08 19.57 12.12
CA ARG A 7 22.54 18.32 12.75
C ARG A 7 22.14 18.20 14.22
N ALA A 8 22.11 19.31 14.97
CA ALA A 8 21.58 19.33 16.33
C ALA A 8 20.07 19.06 16.35
N MET A 9 19.31 19.65 15.42
CA MET A 9 17.87 19.40 15.26
C MET A 9 17.57 17.95 14.86
N ILE A 10 18.40 17.31 14.02
CA ILE A 10 18.26 15.88 13.67
C ILE A 10 18.46 14.99 14.91
N ARG A 11 19.48 15.28 15.73
CA ARG A 11 19.69 14.54 16.99
C ARG A 11 18.51 14.69 17.96
N ASP A 12 17.98 15.91 18.09
CA ASP A 12 16.78 16.16 18.90
C ASP A 12 15.56 15.44 18.31
N LEU A 13 15.40 15.40 16.98
CA LEU A 13 14.33 14.66 16.30
C LEU A 13 14.42 13.15 16.54
N HIS A 14 15.62 12.55 16.49
CA HIS A 14 15.82 11.14 16.84
C HIS A 14 15.42 10.89 18.30
N GLN A 15 15.88 11.73 19.22
CA GLN A 15 15.55 11.61 20.64
C GLN A 15 14.04 11.75 20.91
N THR A 16 13.35 12.69 20.24
CA THR A 16 11.90 12.85 20.39
C THR A 16 11.10 11.73 19.73
N LEU A 17 11.61 11.15 18.64
CA LEU A 17 11.02 10.01 17.96
C LEU A 17 11.12 8.74 18.81
N ASP A 18 12.27 8.52 19.46
CA ASP A 18 12.49 7.42 20.40
C ASP A 18 11.60 7.55 21.65
N GLN A 19 11.37 8.79 22.10
CA GLN A 19 10.47 9.10 23.21
C GLN A 19 8.98 9.10 22.83
N LYS A 20 8.63 8.82 21.57
CA LYS A 20 7.25 8.82 21.04
C LYS A 20 6.48 10.14 21.27
N HIS A 21 7.17 11.28 21.40
CA HIS A 21 6.54 12.59 21.55
C HIS A 21 6.18 13.20 20.20
N VAL A 22 5.04 12.76 19.68
CA VAL A 22 4.55 13.05 18.33
C VAL A 22 4.33 14.55 18.06
N ASP A 23 3.74 15.29 19.00
CA ASP A 23 3.42 16.72 18.83
C ASP A 23 4.67 17.61 18.83
N ARG A 24 5.62 17.29 19.72
CA ARG A 24 6.91 17.98 19.79
C ARG A 24 7.74 17.72 18.53
N THR A 25 7.65 16.51 17.98
CA THR A 25 8.31 16.13 16.73
C THR A 25 7.73 16.91 15.55
N ALA A 26 6.41 17.11 15.50
CA ALA A 26 5.77 17.94 14.46
C ALA A 26 6.22 19.42 14.53
N ALA A 27 6.31 19.99 15.74
CA ALA A 27 6.81 21.35 15.95
C ALA A 27 8.27 21.49 15.52
N LEU A 28 9.14 20.53 15.87
CA LEU A 28 10.55 20.50 15.46
C LEU A 28 10.69 20.30 13.94
N LEU A 29 9.90 19.42 13.32
CA LEU A 29 9.83 19.25 11.86
C LEU A 29 9.45 20.54 11.15
N SER A 30 8.49 21.31 11.68
CA SER A 30 8.11 22.61 11.09
C SER A 30 9.26 23.62 11.12
N ARG A 31 10.09 23.58 12.17
CA ARG A 31 11.29 24.43 12.30
C ARG A 31 12.39 23.97 11.36
N ALA A 32 12.64 22.66 11.30
CA ALA A 32 13.61 22.06 10.39
C ALA A 32 13.26 22.35 8.92
N LYS A 33 11.98 22.21 8.53
CA LYS A 33 11.51 22.56 7.18
C LYS A 33 11.69 24.04 6.83
N ARG A 34 11.47 24.95 7.80
CA ARG A 34 11.73 26.38 7.60
C ARG A 34 13.21 26.67 7.40
N ALA A 35 14.10 26.00 8.13
CA ALA A 35 15.54 26.09 7.91
C ALA A 35 15.93 25.54 6.53
N LEU A 36 15.39 24.38 6.11
CA LEU A 36 15.62 23.82 4.77
C LEU A 36 15.12 24.73 3.65
N LEU A 37 13.99 25.42 3.85
CA LEU A 37 13.47 26.44 2.93
C LEU A 37 14.44 27.61 2.79
N GLN A 38 14.96 28.13 3.90
CA GLN A 38 15.93 29.24 3.87
C GLN A 38 17.23 28.87 3.16
N LEU A 39 17.58 27.58 3.16
CA LEU A 39 18.76 27.04 2.49
C LEU A 39 18.47 26.58 1.04
N ASN A 40 17.26 26.79 0.52
CA ASN A 40 16.81 26.36 -0.81
C ASN A 40 17.03 24.86 -1.10
N ALA A 41 16.99 24.01 -0.07
CA ALA A 41 17.35 22.59 -0.15
C ALA A 41 16.16 21.63 -0.22
N LEU A 42 14.93 22.14 -0.44
CA LEU A 42 13.73 21.31 -0.52
C LEU A 42 13.63 20.47 -1.79
N ILE A 43 14.32 20.88 -2.85
CA ILE A 43 14.39 20.16 -4.12
C ILE A 43 15.87 20.04 -4.46
N PRO A 44 16.39 18.82 -4.73
CA PRO A 44 17.76 18.67 -5.16
C PRO A 44 17.92 19.37 -6.51
N THR A 45 18.69 20.45 -6.53
CA THR A 45 19.15 21.11 -7.76
C THR A 45 20.65 20.89 -7.90
N SER A 46 21.16 20.90 -9.12
CA SER A 46 22.58 20.67 -9.44
C SER A 46 23.56 21.64 -8.76
N SER A 47 23.05 22.71 -8.15
CA SER A 47 23.82 23.72 -7.41
C SER A 47 23.86 23.50 -5.89
N THR A 48 23.17 22.49 -5.35
CA THR A 48 23.08 22.26 -3.90
C THR A 48 24.26 21.45 -3.36
N PRO A 49 24.87 21.85 -2.22
CA PRO A 49 25.96 21.08 -1.61
C PRO A 49 25.55 19.67 -1.20
N HIS A 50 26.34 18.65 -1.52
CA HIS A 50 26.07 17.24 -1.18
C HIS A 50 25.75 16.97 0.31
N PRO A 51 26.42 17.60 1.29
CA PRO A 51 26.10 17.40 2.70
C PRO A 51 24.67 17.86 3.06
N LEU A 52 24.20 18.94 2.44
CA LEU A 52 22.88 19.50 2.68
C LEU A 52 21.76 18.61 2.14
N ILE A 53 22.00 17.95 1.00
CA ILE A 53 21.08 16.95 0.43
C ILE A 53 20.90 15.77 1.39
N SER A 54 22.00 15.27 1.97
CA SER A 54 21.96 14.14 2.90
C SER A 54 21.18 14.45 4.18
N LEU A 55 21.30 15.68 4.69
CA LEU A 55 20.59 16.13 5.88
C LEU A 55 19.12 16.44 5.60
N ALA A 56 18.82 17.05 4.44
CA ALA A 56 17.45 17.30 4.00
C ALA A 56 16.68 15.98 3.85
N ARG A 57 17.33 14.95 3.27
CA ARG A 57 16.80 13.60 3.19
C ARG A 57 16.47 13.07 4.58
N GLU A 58 17.42 13.05 5.51
CA GLU A 58 17.23 12.51 6.86
C GLU A 58 16.03 13.18 7.58
N ILE A 59 15.87 14.50 7.46
CA ILE A 59 14.72 15.22 8.02
C ILE A 59 13.39 14.80 7.38
N LEU A 60 13.35 14.63 6.06
CA LEU A 60 12.15 14.20 5.35
C LEU A 60 11.82 12.74 5.64
N GLU A 61 12.82 11.87 5.78
CA GLU A 61 12.68 10.46 6.17
C GLU A 61 12.08 10.34 7.59
N LEU A 62 12.60 11.12 8.54
CA LEU A 62 12.03 11.20 9.90
C LEU A 62 10.61 11.77 9.90
N GLY A 63 10.33 12.74 9.02
CA GLY A 63 8.98 13.28 8.81
C GLY A 63 8.00 12.22 8.30
N ALA A 64 8.45 11.35 7.40
CA ALA A 64 7.66 10.24 6.89
C ALA A 64 7.35 9.21 8.00
N ILE A 65 8.36 8.79 8.77
CA ILE A 65 8.19 7.84 9.89
C ILE A 65 7.24 8.42 10.96
N THR A 66 7.39 9.71 11.28
CA THR A 66 6.51 10.39 12.24
C THR A 66 5.06 10.41 11.75
N SER A 67 4.83 10.62 10.45
CA SER A 67 3.50 10.62 9.85
C SER A 67 2.82 9.25 9.92
N ILE A 68 3.60 8.16 9.75
CA ILE A 68 3.11 6.79 9.94
C ILE A 68 2.68 6.55 11.39
N ARG A 69 3.50 6.98 12.36
CA ARG A 69 3.16 6.85 13.79
C ARG A 69 1.93 7.68 14.18
N GLN A 70 1.70 8.80 13.50
CA GLN A 70 0.47 9.61 13.59
C GLN A 70 -0.75 8.98 12.90
N LYS A 71 -0.56 7.89 12.14
CA LYS A 71 -1.58 7.28 11.27
C LYS A 71 -2.13 8.25 10.21
N ASP A 72 -1.32 9.22 9.79
CA ASP A 72 -1.66 10.18 8.74
C ASP A 72 -1.11 9.70 7.38
N ALA A 73 -1.90 8.87 6.70
CA ALA A 73 -1.59 8.34 5.38
C ALA A 73 -1.34 9.43 4.31
N PRO A 74 -2.20 10.46 4.12
CA PRO A 74 -1.97 11.45 3.07
C PRO A 74 -0.71 12.29 3.32
N SER A 75 -0.39 12.63 4.58
CA SER A 75 0.87 13.31 4.87
C SER A 75 2.08 12.44 4.54
N PHE A 76 2.02 11.13 4.83
CA PHE A 76 3.09 10.21 4.47
C PHE A 76 3.29 10.10 2.96
N THR A 77 2.23 9.97 2.16
CA THR A 77 2.32 9.96 0.69
C THR A 77 2.98 11.23 0.16
N ARG A 78 2.66 12.39 0.73
CA ARG A 78 3.32 13.66 0.37
C ARG A 78 4.81 13.64 0.68
N TYR A 79 5.22 13.16 1.86
CA TYR A 79 6.64 13.03 2.19
C TYR A 79 7.36 12.05 1.26
N TYR A 80 6.71 10.92 0.93
CA TYR A 80 7.26 9.96 -0.01
C TYR A 80 7.49 10.57 -1.39
N GLN A 81 6.52 11.32 -1.92
CA GLN A 81 6.66 12.04 -3.19
C GLN A 81 7.76 13.10 -3.14
N GLN A 82 7.91 13.81 -2.01
CA GLN A 82 9.00 14.77 -1.82
C GLN A 82 10.38 14.10 -1.75
N LEU A 83 10.46 12.86 -1.29
CA LEU A 83 11.70 12.08 -1.20
C LEU A 83 12.14 11.48 -2.56
N GLN A 84 11.22 11.28 -3.51
CA GLN A 84 11.55 10.67 -4.82
C GLN A 84 12.71 11.39 -5.55
N PRO A 85 12.69 12.74 -5.72
CA PRO A 85 13.78 13.43 -6.41
C PRO A 85 15.13 13.29 -5.69
N PHE A 86 15.12 13.16 -4.36
CA PHE A 86 16.34 12.94 -3.59
C PHE A 86 16.90 11.55 -3.89
N TYR A 87 16.06 10.51 -3.91
CA TYR A 87 16.48 9.15 -4.25
C TYR A 87 16.97 9.01 -5.69
N ASP A 88 16.34 9.71 -6.64
CA ASP A 88 16.81 9.74 -8.03
C ASP A 88 18.18 10.44 -8.14
N THR A 89 18.37 11.55 -7.42
CA THR A 89 19.66 12.24 -7.38
C THR A 89 20.76 11.36 -6.79
N GLU A 90 20.46 10.61 -5.72
CA GLU A 90 21.40 9.63 -5.16
C GLU A 90 21.71 8.51 -6.14
N ARG A 91 20.72 8.04 -6.90
CA ARG A 91 20.94 7.05 -7.96
C ARG A 91 21.90 7.58 -9.02
N HIS A 92 21.70 8.80 -9.50
CA HIS A 92 22.57 9.44 -10.49
C HIS A 92 23.99 9.65 -9.95
N LEU A 93 24.13 10.06 -8.69
CA LEU A 93 25.44 10.26 -8.06
C LEU A 93 26.17 8.94 -7.79
N GLN A 94 25.46 7.88 -7.38
CA GLN A 94 26.00 6.52 -7.24
C GLN A 94 26.50 5.96 -8.57
N ALA A 95 25.77 6.21 -9.66
CA ALA A 95 26.16 5.76 -11.00
C ALA A 95 27.35 6.55 -11.58
N ALA A 96 27.51 7.83 -11.20
CA ALA A 96 28.54 8.71 -11.71
C ALA A 96 29.87 8.64 -10.93
N PHE A 97 29.84 8.39 -9.62
CA PHE A 97 31.02 8.37 -8.74
C PHE A 97 31.06 7.07 -7.96
N ALA A 98 31.74 6.06 -8.51
CA ALA A 98 31.76 4.71 -7.97
C ALA A 98 32.54 4.55 -6.64
N GLU A 99 33.41 5.48 -6.23
CA GLU A 99 34.27 5.25 -5.05
C GLU A 99 34.50 6.43 -4.08
N ASP A 100 34.22 7.70 -4.44
CA ASP A 100 34.68 8.87 -3.65
C ASP A 100 33.59 9.89 -3.22
N ALA A 101 32.30 9.60 -3.37
CA ALA A 101 31.27 10.56 -2.96
C ALA A 101 31.04 10.51 -1.43
N GLU A 102 31.31 11.60 -0.73
CA GLU A 102 30.96 11.90 0.67
C GLU A 102 29.43 11.91 0.96
N ILE A 103 28.67 11.02 0.33
CA ILE A 103 27.25 10.80 0.62
C ILE A 103 27.19 9.67 1.62
N ASN A 104 26.77 9.99 2.85
CA ASN A 104 26.60 8.99 3.90
C ASN A 104 25.37 8.11 3.58
N LEU A 105 25.57 7.13 2.71
CA LEU A 105 24.57 6.13 2.34
C LEU A 105 24.21 5.21 3.52
N LYS A 106 25.02 5.18 4.58
CA LYS A 106 24.76 4.40 5.79
C LYS A 106 23.56 4.90 6.58
N THR A 107 23.19 6.18 6.44
CA THR A 107 22.03 6.77 7.14
C THR A 107 20.73 6.58 6.36
N SER A 108 20.79 6.18 5.08
CA SER A 108 19.61 6.12 4.20
C SER A 108 18.59 5.11 4.72
N GLN A 109 17.39 5.58 5.08
CA GLN A 109 16.24 4.73 5.42
C GLN A 109 15.35 4.44 4.20
N ARG A 110 15.89 4.62 2.98
CA ARG A 110 15.17 4.46 1.72
C ARG A 110 14.42 3.13 1.62
N SER A 111 15.09 1.99 1.80
CA SER A 111 14.45 0.67 1.69
C SER A 111 13.33 0.48 2.72
N LYS A 112 13.48 1.04 3.91
CA LYS A 112 12.45 1.02 4.96
C LYS A 112 11.23 1.85 4.56
N ILE A 113 11.43 3.09 4.10
CA ILE A 113 10.33 3.99 3.71
C ILE A 113 9.61 3.47 2.47
N THR A 114 10.33 2.96 1.48
CA THR A 114 9.74 2.34 0.31
C THR A 114 8.94 1.09 0.68
N GLY A 115 9.47 0.24 1.58
CA GLY A 115 8.72 -0.91 2.10
C GLY A 115 7.43 -0.50 2.84
N LEU A 116 7.47 0.58 3.61
CA LEU A 116 6.29 1.14 4.28
C LEU A 116 5.29 1.74 3.28
N TYR A 117 5.76 2.35 2.18
CA TYR A 117 4.91 2.83 1.11
C TYR A 117 4.21 1.69 0.37
N LEU A 118 4.95 0.63 0.03
CA LEU A 118 4.38 -0.58 -0.55
C LEU A 118 3.29 -1.17 0.36
N LEU A 119 3.53 -1.22 1.67
CA LEU A 119 2.53 -1.73 2.62
C LEU A 119 1.30 -0.82 2.74
N LEU A 120 1.49 0.50 2.64
CA LEU A 120 0.37 1.45 2.58
C LEU A 120 -0.49 1.19 1.34
N LEU A 121 0.11 1.00 0.17
CA LEU A 121 -0.61 0.71 -1.07
C LEU A 121 -1.42 -0.58 -0.98
N LEU A 122 -0.84 -1.64 -0.39
CA LEU A 122 -1.54 -2.89 -0.12
C LEU A 122 -2.73 -2.70 0.82
N SER A 123 -2.57 -1.88 1.88
CA SER A 123 -3.68 -1.61 2.81
C SER A 123 -4.84 -0.85 2.16
N MET A 124 -4.55 -0.02 1.15
CA MET A 124 -5.54 0.71 0.36
C MET A 124 -6.14 -0.13 -0.78
N GLY A 125 -5.61 -1.32 -1.07
CA GLY A 125 -6.03 -2.15 -2.20
C GLY A 125 -5.58 -1.63 -3.58
N ASN A 126 -4.61 -0.71 -3.63
CA ASN A 126 -4.12 -0.17 -4.90
C ASN A 126 -2.98 -1.02 -5.50
N ASN A 127 -3.34 -2.16 -6.09
CA ASN A 127 -2.38 -3.10 -6.67
C ASN A 127 -1.65 -2.51 -7.90
N THR A 128 -2.31 -1.65 -8.68
CA THR A 128 -1.71 -1.06 -9.88
C THR A 128 -0.51 -0.17 -9.55
N GLU A 129 -0.67 0.72 -8.57
CA GLU A 129 0.41 1.59 -8.12
C GLU A 129 1.51 0.79 -7.42
N PHE A 130 1.13 -0.25 -6.67
CA PHE A 130 2.07 -1.17 -6.03
C PHE A 130 3.02 -1.80 -7.06
N HIS A 131 2.50 -2.38 -8.14
CA HIS A 131 3.32 -3.00 -9.18
C HIS A 131 4.14 -1.97 -9.96
N THR A 132 3.64 -0.76 -10.17
CA THR A 132 4.38 0.32 -10.82
C THR A 132 5.63 0.71 -10.02
N VAL A 133 5.49 0.86 -8.69
CA VAL A 133 6.62 1.15 -7.80
C VAL A 133 7.58 -0.04 -7.74
N LEU A 134 7.06 -1.27 -7.68
CA LEU A 134 7.86 -2.48 -7.65
C LEU A 134 8.70 -2.64 -8.93
N GLU A 135 8.14 -2.36 -10.10
CA GLU A 135 8.87 -2.39 -11.37
C GLU A 135 10.06 -1.41 -11.34
N GLY A 136 9.84 -0.18 -10.85
CA GLY A 136 10.91 0.80 -10.68
C GLY A 136 12.06 0.27 -9.80
N LEU A 137 11.73 -0.41 -8.69
CA LEU A 137 12.72 -1.01 -7.79
C LEU A 137 13.45 -2.20 -8.44
N VAL A 138 12.75 -3.03 -9.21
CA VAL A 138 13.35 -4.16 -9.95
C VAL A 138 14.35 -3.67 -10.97
N VAL A 139 14.03 -2.61 -11.71
CA VAL A 139 14.95 -1.99 -12.67
C VAL A 139 16.20 -1.49 -11.94
N GLU A 140 16.05 -0.80 -10.80
CA GLU A 140 17.20 -0.34 -10.01
C GLU A 140 18.07 -1.47 -9.47
N ALA A 141 17.45 -2.50 -8.90
CA ALA A 141 18.17 -3.62 -8.32
C ALA A 141 18.91 -4.43 -9.40
N SER A 142 18.29 -4.59 -10.56
CA SER A 142 18.91 -5.20 -11.74
C SER A 142 20.15 -4.43 -12.22
N LEU A 143 20.10 -3.09 -12.22
CA LEU A 143 21.26 -2.26 -12.54
C LEU A 143 22.40 -2.40 -11.51
N LYS A 144 22.07 -2.73 -10.26
CA LYS A 144 23.02 -2.97 -9.17
C LYS A 144 23.50 -4.43 -9.07
N GLY A 145 22.99 -5.33 -9.91
CA GLY A 145 23.35 -6.75 -9.91
C GLY A 145 22.84 -7.55 -8.69
N HIS A 146 21.89 -7.01 -7.93
CA HIS A 146 21.30 -7.66 -6.76
C HIS A 146 19.79 -7.84 -6.95
N PRO A 147 19.19 -8.95 -6.50
CA PRO A 147 17.73 -9.08 -6.52
C PRO A 147 17.10 -8.12 -5.50
N VAL A 148 15.92 -7.58 -5.82
CA VAL A 148 15.11 -6.72 -4.93
C VAL A 148 14.84 -7.40 -3.58
N GLU A 149 14.74 -8.73 -3.60
CA GLU A 149 14.48 -9.57 -2.42
C GLU A 149 15.67 -9.67 -1.44
N THR A 150 16.80 -9.02 -1.74
CA THR A 150 17.95 -8.97 -0.80
C THR A 150 17.62 -8.10 0.42
N ASP A 151 16.81 -7.05 0.24
CA ASP A 151 16.45 -6.13 1.32
C ASP A 151 15.27 -6.68 2.15
N PRO A 152 15.45 -6.96 3.45
CA PRO A 152 14.38 -7.52 4.29
C PRO A 152 13.11 -6.65 4.35
N TYR A 153 13.28 -5.33 4.23
CA TYR A 153 12.17 -4.35 4.29
C TYR A 153 11.28 -4.34 3.04
N ILE A 154 11.84 -4.68 1.88
CA ILE A 154 11.09 -4.73 0.61
C ILE A 154 10.57 -6.14 0.37
N LYS A 155 11.33 -7.15 0.79
CA LYS A 155 10.92 -8.55 0.74
C LYS A 155 9.59 -8.79 1.45
N TYR A 156 9.40 -8.22 2.64
CA TYR A 156 8.18 -8.44 3.42
C TYR A 156 6.88 -8.01 2.69
N PRO A 157 6.73 -6.76 2.20
CA PRO A 157 5.57 -6.39 1.39
C PRO A 157 5.38 -7.22 0.11
N VAL A 158 6.46 -7.65 -0.53
CA VAL A 158 6.40 -8.46 -1.77
C VAL A 158 5.93 -9.89 -1.51
N GLU A 159 6.41 -10.55 -0.45
CA GLU A 159 5.94 -11.89 -0.07
C GLU A 159 4.48 -11.88 0.38
N LEU A 160 4.08 -10.79 1.05
CA LEU A 160 2.72 -10.58 1.50
C LEU A 160 1.75 -10.38 0.33
N GLU A 161 2.14 -9.53 -0.64
CA GLU A 161 1.37 -9.32 -1.87
C GLU A 161 1.27 -10.60 -2.69
N ARG A 162 2.38 -11.33 -2.89
CA ARG A 162 2.38 -12.62 -3.59
C ARG A 162 1.43 -13.61 -2.93
N SER A 163 1.45 -13.71 -1.60
CA SER A 163 0.56 -14.60 -0.86
C SER A 163 -0.90 -14.18 -0.96
N LEU A 164 -1.18 -12.87 -1.03
CA LEU A 164 -2.51 -12.33 -1.26
C LEU A 164 -3.02 -12.63 -2.68
N MET A 165 -2.15 -12.47 -3.68
CA MET A 165 -2.44 -12.76 -5.09
C MET A 165 -2.64 -14.26 -5.35
N GLU A 166 -1.89 -15.12 -4.65
CA GLU A 166 -2.10 -16.58 -4.63
C GLU A 166 -3.41 -16.98 -3.92
N GLY A 167 -4.04 -16.07 -3.17
CA GLY A 167 -5.20 -16.37 -2.31
C GLY A 167 -4.84 -17.20 -1.08
N SER A 168 -3.56 -17.27 -0.70
CA SER A 168 -3.07 -18.04 0.44
C SER A 168 -3.15 -17.22 1.74
N TYR A 169 -4.37 -16.95 2.18
CA TYR A 169 -4.64 -16.11 3.35
C TYR A 169 -4.04 -16.64 4.66
N ASP A 170 -3.84 -17.95 4.78
CA ASP A 170 -3.18 -18.58 5.94
C ASP A 170 -1.71 -18.11 6.10
N LYS A 171 -1.00 -17.89 4.99
CA LYS A 171 0.39 -17.38 5.01
C LYS A 171 0.39 -15.92 5.45
N VAL A 172 -0.47 -15.11 4.84
CA VAL A 172 -0.64 -13.68 5.13
C VAL A 172 -0.99 -13.45 6.60
N TRP A 173 -1.92 -14.24 7.14
CA TRP A 173 -2.31 -14.19 8.56
C TRP A 173 -1.16 -14.55 9.49
N ARG A 174 -0.37 -15.57 9.13
CA ARG A 174 0.81 -15.97 9.90
C ARG A 174 1.89 -14.91 9.88
N GLU A 175 2.11 -14.27 8.73
CA GLU A 175 3.10 -13.20 8.57
C GLU A 175 2.71 -11.93 9.33
N THR A 176 1.43 -11.57 9.33
CA THR A 176 0.91 -10.41 10.08
C THR A 176 0.87 -10.64 11.59
N LYS A 177 0.66 -11.89 12.05
CA LYS A 177 0.62 -12.25 13.48
C LYS A 177 1.97 -12.61 14.07
N SER A 178 2.91 -13.07 13.24
CA SER A 178 4.24 -13.46 13.70
C SER A 178 5.14 -12.24 13.89
N GLU A 179 6.03 -12.33 14.87
CA GLU A 179 7.17 -11.45 15.18
C GLU A 179 8.20 -11.31 14.03
N ARG A 180 7.82 -11.63 12.79
CA ARG A 180 8.63 -11.50 11.57
C ARG A 180 8.59 -10.10 10.97
N VAL A 181 7.91 -9.16 11.62
CA VAL A 181 7.80 -7.78 11.18
C VAL A 181 9.19 -7.11 11.28
N PRO A 182 9.80 -6.64 10.18
CA PRO A 182 11.16 -6.10 10.20
C PRO A 182 11.33 -4.83 11.03
N SER A 183 10.25 -4.09 11.32
CA SER A 183 10.26 -2.95 12.25
C SER A 183 8.89 -2.69 12.88
N GLU A 184 8.88 -2.11 14.09
CA GLU A 184 7.65 -1.72 14.82
C GLU A 184 6.68 -0.91 13.95
N ASP A 185 7.20 -0.05 13.07
CA ASP A 185 6.38 0.80 12.19
C ASP A 185 5.54 0.00 11.17
N PHE A 186 5.99 -1.19 10.74
CA PHE A 186 5.21 -2.07 9.86
C PHE A 186 4.05 -2.75 10.62
N GLY A 187 4.17 -2.91 11.94
CA GLY A 187 3.12 -3.46 12.79
C GLY A 187 1.88 -2.57 12.91
N LEU A 188 2.02 -1.26 12.65
CA LEU A 188 0.86 -0.35 12.60
C LEU A 188 -0.10 -0.71 11.46
N PHE A 189 0.46 -1.16 10.34
CA PHE A 189 -0.30 -1.52 9.14
C PHE A 189 -0.94 -2.91 9.21
N SER A 190 -0.45 -3.82 10.06
CA SER A 190 -1.01 -5.16 10.16
C SER A 190 -2.49 -5.13 10.56
N SER A 191 -2.86 -4.24 11.49
CA SER A 191 -4.25 -4.08 11.92
C SER A 191 -5.20 -3.63 10.80
N ILE A 192 -4.74 -2.71 9.95
CA ILE A 192 -5.50 -2.18 8.81
C ILE A 192 -5.61 -3.25 7.73
N LEU A 193 -4.48 -3.89 7.40
CA LEU A 193 -4.41 -4.92 6.37
C LEU A 193 -5.27 -6.14 6.71
N VAL A 194 -5.30 -6.57 7.98
CA VAL A 194 -6.21 -7.61 8.45
C VAL A 194 -7.68 -7.27 8.16
N GLY A 195 -8.06 -6.00 8.33
CA GLY A 195 -9.40 -5.52 7.97
C GLY A 195 -9.68 -5.69 6.47
N THR A 196 -8.77 -5.19 5.63
CA THR A 196 -8.88 -5.27 4.16
C THR A 196 -8.89 -6.72 3.66
N ILE A 197 -8.02 -7.58 4.19
CA ILE A 197 -7.98 -9.01 3.84
C ILE A 197 -9.29 -9.69 4.24
N ARG A 198 -9.83 -9.38 5.42
CA ARG A 198 -11.10 -9.97 5.86
C ARG A 198 -12.25 -9.54 4.95
N SER A 199 -12.26 -8.31 4.46
CA SER A 199 -13.25 -7.89 3.45
C SER A 199 -13.09 -8.63 2.13
N GLU A 200 -11.88 -8.81 1.62
CA GLU A 200 -11.64 -9.55 0.37
C GLU A 200 -12.05 -11.03 0.50
N ILE A 201 -11.69 -11.68 1.62
CA ILE A 201 -12.10 -13.06 1.91
C ILE A 201 -13.64 -13.16 1.97
N ALA A 202 -14.30 -12.16 2.56
CA ALA A 202 -15.76 -12.10 2.63
C ALA A 202 -16.39 -11.99 1.23
N ASP A 203 -15.89 -11.07 0.39
CA ASP A 203 -16.36 -10.86 -0.97
C ASP A 203 -16.15 -12.09 -1.86
N CYS A 204 -15.04 -12.81 -1.67
CA CYS A 204 -14.81 -14.11 -2.31
C CYS A 204 -15.76 -15.18 -1.79
N SER A 205 -16.03 -15.21 -0.49
CA SER A 205 -16.91 -16.20 0.14
C SER A 205 -18.36 -16.06 -0.30
N GLU A 206 -18.84 -14.83 -0.49
CA GLU A 206 -20.16 -14.51 -1.04
C GLU A 206 -20.37 -15.10 -2.44
N LYS A 207 -19.31 -15.14 -3.26
CA LYS A 207 -19.33 -15.69 -4.62
C LYS A 207 -19.11 -17.20 -4.65
N ALA A 208 -18.30 -17.73 -3.73
CA ALA A 208 -17.89 -19.13 -3.73
C ALA A 208 -18.93 -20.06 -3.10
N TYR A 209 -19.70 -19.58 -2.11
CA TYR A 209 -20.60 -20.42 -1.32
C TYR A 209 -22.00 -19.84 -1.23
N PRO A 210 -23.06 -20.66 -1.33
CA PRO A 210 -24.43 -20.24 -1.02
C PRO A 210 -24.70 -20.07 0.48
N SER A 211 -24.05 -20.90 1.31
CA SER A 211 -24.15 -20.82 2.77
C SER A 211 -22.93 -21.44 3.45
N LEU A 212 -22.62 -20.97 4.66
CA LEU A 212 -21.49 -21.42 5.46
C LEU A 212 -21.87 -21.58 6.95
N PRO A 213 -21.53 -22.69 7.62
CA PRO A 213 -21.69 -22.79 9.08
C PRO A 213 -20.89 -21.72 9.82
N VAL A 214 -21.41 -21.21 10.94
CA VAL A 214 -20.71 -20.17 11.75
C VAL A 214 -19.33 -20.63 12.20
N SER A 215 -19.15 -21.91 12.53
CA SER A 215 -17.86 -22.50 12.90
C SER A 215 -16.82 -22.43 11.78
N ASN A 216 -17.25 -22.63 10.53
CA ASN A 216 -16.35 -22.59 9.37
C ASN A 216 -16.05 -21.14 8.99
N ALA A 217 -17.04 -20.26 9.06
CA ALA A 217 -16.87 -18.82 8.87
C ALA A 217 -15.88 -18.22 9.87
N LYS A 218 -15.93 -18.67 11.13
CA LYS A 218 -14.97 -18.28 12.17
C LYS A 218 -13.52 -18.58 11.76
N ASN A 219 -13.26 -19.82 11.33
CA ASN A 219 -11.92 -20.25 10.95
C ASN A 219 -11.45 -19.54 9.67
N LEU A 220 -12.34 -19.34 8.71
CA LEU A 220 -12.04 -18.74 7.41
C LEU A 220 -11.76 -17.23 7.50
N LEU A 221 -12.47 -16.50 8.38
CA LEU A 221 -12.27 -15.06 8.60
C LEU A 221 -11.29 -14.74 9.74
N PHE A 222 -10.69 -15.77 10.34
CA PHE A 222 -9.81 -15.68 11.51
C PHE A 222 -10.38 -14.84 12.65
N LEU A 223 -11.66 -15.08 12.99
CA LEU A 223 -12.35 -14.39 14.08
C LEU A 223 -12.19 -15.15 15.40
N ASP A 224 -12.02 -14.42 16.50
CA ASP A 224 -11.75 -15.03 17.81
C ASP A 224 -13.00 -15.70 18.41
N SER A 225 -14.19 -15.17 18.12
CA SER A 225 -15.47 -15.61 18.68
C SER A 225 -16.55 -15.79 17.62
N GLU A 226 -17.46 -16.72 17.86
CA GLU A 226 -18.67 -16.90 17.04
C GLU A 226 -19.59 -15.67 17.10
N GLY A 227 -19.59 -14.93 18.21
CA GLY A 227 -20.32 -13.67 18.33
C GLY A 227 -19.84 -12.60 17.35
N ALA A 228 -18.53 -12.53 17.12
CA ALA A 228 -17.94 -11.60 16.15
C ALA A 228 -18.30 -11.95 14.70
N VAL A 229 -18.52 -13.25 14.40
CA VAL A 229 -19.03 -13.69 13.09
C VAL A 229 -20.45 -13.17 12.87
N VAL A 230 -21.28 -13.17 13.91
CA VAL A 230 -22.67 -12.65 13.82
C VAL A 230 -22.69 -11.14 13.61
N GLU A 231 -21.82 -10.40 14.29
CA GLU A 231 -21.69 -8.95 14.10
C GLU A 231 -21.20 -8.63 12.68
N PHE A 232 -20.15 -9.30 12.22
CA PHE A 232 -19.63 -9.13 10.87
C PHE A 232 -20.65 -9.51 9.79
N ALA A 233 -21.41 -10.58 10.01
CA ALA A 233 -22.52 -10.97 9.14
C ALA A 233 -23.61 -9.90 9.07
N LYS A 234 -23.96 -9.26 10.19
CA LYS A 234 -24.94 -8.16 10.22
C LYS A 234 -24.44 -6.92 9.50
N GLU A 235 -23.16 -6.54 9.67
CA GLU A 235 -22.54 -5.41 8.96
C GLU A 235 -22.59 -5.59 7.44
N ARG A 236 -22.42 -6.82 6.98
CA ARG A 236 -22.47 -7.21 5.57
C ARG A 236 -23.87 -7.54 5.04
N GLY A 237 -24.88 -7.57 5.91
CA GLY A 237 -26.25 -7.91 5.52
C GLY A 237 -26.49 -9.40 5.23
N TRP A 238 -25.63 -10.29 5.72
CA TRP A 238 -25.82 -11.73 5.60
C TRP A 238 -26.94 -12.23 6.52
N THR A 239 -27.70 -13.22 6.05
CA THR A 239 -28.80 -13.78 6.85
C THR A 239 -28.32 -14.98 7.66
N LEU A 240 -28.56 -14.97 8.97
CA LEU A 240 -28.31 -16.13 9.82
C LEU A 240 -29.61 -16.94 9.97
N LYS A 241 -29.56 -18.23 9.60
CA LYS A 241 -30.61 -19.21 9.90
C LYS A 241 -29.95 -20.47 10.44
N ASP A 242 -30.46 -20.99 11.55
CA ASP A 242 -30.08 -22.30 12.12
C ASP A 242 -28.56 -22.53 12.28
N GLY A 243 -27.81 -21.51 12.72
CA GLY A 243 -26.35 -21.61 12.90
C GLY A 243 -25.56 -21.63 11.58
N ARG A 244 -26.18 -21.21 10.47
CA ARG A 244 -25.56 -21.01 9.16
C ARG A 244 -25.74 -19.58 8.68
N VAL A 245 -24.69 -19.06 8.08
CA VAL A 245 -24.66 -17.81 7.35
C VAL A 245 -25.09 -18.12 5.92
N TYR A 246 -26.10 -17.41 5.43
CA TYR A 246 -26.53 -17.45 4.04
C TYR A 246 -26.09 -16.14 3.38
N PHE A 247 -25.28 -16.29 2.34
CA PHE A 247 -24.84 -15.17 1.53
C PHE A 247 -25.97 -14.77 0.57
N PRO A 248 -26.18 -13.47 0.34
CA PRO A 248 -27.14 -13.04 -0.67
C PRO A 248 -26.67 -13.57 -2.02
N SER A 249 -27.42 -14.53 -2.58
CA SER A 249 -27.11 -15.06 -3.90
C SER A 249 -27.20 -13.91 -4.91
N GLN A 250 -26.38 -13.92 -5.96
CA GLN A 250 -26.56 -12.98 -7.08
C GLN A 250 -28.01 -12.99 -7.62
N GLN A 251 -28.72 -14.11 -7.46
CA GLN A 251 -30.15 -14.25 -7.74
C GLN A 251 -31.05 -13.37 -6.86
N ASP A 252 -30.75 -13.22 -5.55
CA ASP A 252 -31.55 -12.38 -4.64
C ASP A 252 -31.25 -10.87 -4.80
N GLN A 253 -30.01 -10.50 -5.19
CA GLN A 253 -29.68 -9.11 -5.53
C GLN A 253 -30.28 -8.67 -6.87
N GLU A 254 -30.43 -9.60 -7.82
CA GLU A 254 -31.18 -9.35 -9.06
C GLU A 254 -32.69 -9.24 -8.82
N GLU A 255 -33.25 -10.01 -7.88
CA GLU A 255 -34.68 -9.98 -7.55
C GLU A 255 -35.09 -8.76 -6.71
N GLN A 256 -34.24 -8.26 -5.80
CA GLN A 256 -34.58 -7.12 -4.93
C GLN A 256 -34.36 -5.74 -5.57
N ASN A 257 -33.50 -5.62 -6.59
CA ASN A 257 -33.22 -4.32 -7.24
C ASN A 257 -33.77 -4.16 -8.66
N THR A 258 -34.39 -5.17 -9.27
CA THR A 258 -35.17 -4.97 -10.50
C THR A 258 -36.10 -6.16 -10.79
N PRO A 259 -37.43 -6.01 -10.85
CA PRO A 259 -38.20 -6.94 -11.66
C PRO A 259 -37.71 -6.77 -13.11
N GLN A 260 -37.18 -7.84 -13.74
CA GLN A 260 -36.75 -7.94 -15.17
C GLN A 260 -35.24 -7.78 -15.51
N LYS A 261 -34.26 -8.43 -14.85
CA LYS A 261 -32.87 -8.43 -15.37
C LYS A 261 -32.35 -9.73 -15.99
N THR A 262 -32.77 -10.91 -15.54
CA THR A 262 -32.34 -12.18 -16.16
C THR A 262 -32.83 -12.35 -17.60
N GLY A 263 -34.00 -11.79 -17.93
CA GLY A 263 -34.50 -11.71 -19.31
C GLY A 263 -33.88 -10.58 -20.14
N LYS A 264 -33.44 -9.48 -19.52
CA LYS A 264 -32.93 -8.27 -20.21
C LYS A 264 -31.49 -8.41 -20.68
N GLU A 265 -30.61 -9.08 -19.93
CA GLU A 265 -29.20 -9.20 -20.33
C GLU A 265 -29.01 -10.18 -21.50
N ILE A 266 -29.78 -11.28 -21.50
CA ILE A 266 -29.86 -12.18 -22.66
C ILE A 266 -30.54 -11.48 -23.84
N THR A 267 -31.57 -10.65 -23.64
CA THR A 267 -32.15 -9.87 -24.75
C THR A 267 -31.28 -8.69 -25.22
N LEU A 268 -30.43 -8.11 -24.36
CA LEU A 268 -29.46 -7.07 -24.72
C LEU A 268 -28.32 -7.65 -25.56
N THR A 269 -27.78 -8.80 -25.14
CA THR A 269 -26.77 -9.55 -25.92
C THR A 269 -27.37 -10.09 -27.22
N THR A 270 -28.60 -10.61 -27.20
CA THR A 270 -29.31 -11.02 -28.42
C THR A 270 -29.57 -9.83 -29.35
N GLY A 271 -29.93 -8.67 -28.81
CA GLY A 271 -30.12 -7.43 -29.56
C GLY A 271 -28.85 -6.97 -30.26
N SER A 272 -27.71 -7.00 -29.56
CA SER A 272 -26.40 -6.67 -30.14
C SER A 272 -25.97 -7.67 -31.21
N VAL A 273 -26.23 -8.97 -31.03
CA VAL A 273 -25.95 -9.98 -32.06
C VAL A 273 -26.80 -9.75 -33.31
N ILE A 274 -28.07 -9.41 -33.16
CA ILE A 274 -28.97 -9.08 -34.27
C ILE A 274 -28.51 -7.80 -34.99
N GLU A 275 -28.18 -6.75 -34.24
CA GLU A 275 -27.68 -5.47 -34.78
C GLU A 275 -26.39 -5.67 -35.58
N ASN A 276 -25.42 -6.41 -35.02
CA ASN A 276 -24.18 -6.73 -35.70
C ASN A 276 -24.45 -7.56 -36.97
N THR A 277 -25.34 -8.55 -36.91
CA THR A 277 -25.69 -9.39 -38.08
C THR A 277 -26.34 -8.57 -39.19
N ILE A 278 -27.24 -7.64 -38.84
CA ILE A 278 -27.86 -6.72 -39.80
C ILE A 278 -26.82 -5.73 -40.35
N GLY A 279 -25.89 -5.23 -39.53
CA GLY A 279 -24.79 -4.37 -39.94
C GLY A 279 -23.89 -5.06 -40.97
N TYR A 280 -23.46 -6.29 -40.69
CA TYR A 280 -22.68 -7.10 -41.62
C TYR A 280 -23.43 -7.39 -42.92
N ALA A 281 -24.73 -7.70 -42.85
CA ALA A 281 -25.54 -7.90 -44.05
C ALA A 281 -25.65 -6.62 -44.89
N ARG A 282 -25.83 -5.45 -44.25
CA ARG A 282 -25.90 -4.15 -44.93
C ARG A 282 -24.58 -3.79 -45.62
N ASP A 283 -23.45 -4.05 -44.97
CA ASP A 283 -22.13 -3.78 -45.53
C ASP A 283 -21.80 -4.71 -46.71
N LEU A 284 -22.34 -5.95 -46.72
CA LEU A 284 -22.20 -6.88 -47.85
C LEU A 284 -23.13 -6.56 -49.02
N GLU A 285 -24.33 -6.02 -48.76
CA GLU A 285 -25.28 -5.60 -49.82
C GLU A 285 -24.93 -4.25 -50.45
N THR A 286 -24.12 -3.44 -49.76
CA THR A 286 -23.65 -2.17 -50.30
C THR A 286 -22.47 -2.44 -51.26
N ILE A 287 -22.71 -2.30 -52.56
CA ILE A 287 -21.64 -2.36 -53.56
C ILE A 287 -20.72 -1.16 -53.34
N VAL A 288 -19.45 -1.41 -53.04
CA VAL A 288 -18.36 -0.41 -53.07
C VAL A 288 -17.95 -0.14 -54.51
#